data_AF-D6PKZ1-F1
#
_entry.id   AF-D6PKZ1-F1
#
_cell.length_a   1.000
_cell.length_b   1.000
_cell.length_c   1.000
_cell.angle_alpha   90.00
_cell.angle_beta   90.00
_cell.angle_gamma   90.00
#
_symmetry.space_group_name_H-M   'P 1'
#
loop_
_entity.id
_entity.type
_entity.pdbx_description
1 polymer ?
#
loop_
_entity_poly.entity_id
_entity_poly.type
_entity_poly.pdbx_seq_one_letter_code
_entity_poly.pdbx_strand_id
1 'polypeptide(L)'
;MDIEALIKNLEAVNDSLQSPTIRESDDFKKCVERFQAKLADLIGVYKSSNSENTADLNKIISDLKTILEEIETLSSHDSKVLDFAKDIVPIK
;
A
#
# COMPACT_ATOMS: atom_id res chain seq x y z
N MET A 1 -2.03 15.47 -6.01
CA MET A 1 -1.61 14.06 -5.84
C MET A 1 -2.34 13.26 -6.91
N ASP A 2 -1.61 12.54 -7.74
CA ASP A 2 -2.20 11.71 -8.79
C ASP A 2 -2.58 10.35 -8.19
N ILE A 3 -3.88 10.15 -7.90
CA ILE A 3 -4.38 8.95 -7.21
C ILE A 3 -4.26 7.71 -8.12
N GLU A 4 -4.35 7.89 -9.44
CA GLU A 4 -4.18 6.78 -10.38
C GLU A 4 -2.74 6.26 -10.38
N ALA A 5 -1.76 7.17 -10.41
CA ALA A 5 -0.35 6.81 -10.28
C ALA A 5 -0.05 6.12 -8.94
N LEU A 6 -0.68 6.62 -7.85
CA LEU A 6 -0.56 6.00 -6.53
C LEU A 6 -1.09 4.56 -6.52
N ILE A 7 -2.28 4.32 -7.07
CA ILE A 7 -2.88 2.97 -7.15
C ILE A 7 -1.95 2.03 -7.92
N LYS A 8 -1.44 2.44 -9.09
CA LYS A 8 -0.52 1.62 -9.90
C LYS A 8 0.76 1.26 -9.14
N ASN A 9 1.31 2.19 -8.37
CA ASN A 9 2.50 1.94 -7.54
C ASN A 9 2.18 0.92 -6.43
N LEU A 10 1.03 1.05 -5.77
CA LEU A 10 0.61 0.12 -4.71
C LEU A 10 0.31 -1.29 -5.25
N GLU A 11 -0.23 -1.41 -6.46
CA GLU A 11 -0.40 -2.70 -7.15
C GLU A 11 0.96 -3.36 -7.44
N ALA A 12 1.96 -2.60 -7.91
CA ALA A 12 3.30 -3.13 -8.13
C ALA A 12 3.99 -3.60 -6.83
N VAL A 13 3.74 -2.89 -5.72
CA VAL A 13 4.19 -3.32 -4.39
C VAL A 13 3.49 -4.62 -3.99
N ASN A 14 2.18 -4.73 -4.19
CA ASN A 14 1.44 -5.96 -3.92
C ASN A 14 2.02 -7.16 -4.67
N ASP A 15 2.28 -7.03 -5.97
CA ASP A 15 2.89 -8.09 -6.78
C ASP A 15 4.28 -8.49 -6.27
N SER A 16 5.06 -7.51 -5.81
CA SER A 16 6.39 -7.75 -5.23
C SER A 16 6.32 -8.51 -3.90
N LEU A 17 5.31 -8.21 -3.07
CA LEU A 17 5.06 -8.87 -1.79
C LEU A 17 4.58 -10.32 -1.95
N GLN A 18 3.92 -10.65 -3.06
CA GLN A 18 3.48 -12.01 -3.38
C GLN A 18 4.58 -12.89 -4.01
N SER A 19 5.78 -12.34 -4.24
CA SER A 19 6.88 -13.09 -4.82
C SER A 19 7.36 -14.21 -3.87
N PRO A 20 7.52 -15.46 -4.36
CA PRO A 20 7.88 -16.64 -3.55
C PRO A 20 9.27 -16.57 -2.91
N THR A 21 10.00 -15.47 -3.10
CA THR A 21 11.35 -15.22 -2.60
C THR A 21 11.35 -14.67 -1.16
N ILE A 22 10.20 -14.23 -0.65
CA ILE A 22 10.07 -13.72 0.72
C ILE A 22 9.78 -14.92 1.64
N ARG A 23 10.63 -15.15 2.64
CA ARG A 23 10.38 -16.16 3.68
C ARG A 23 9.48 -15.53 4.74
N GLU A 24 8.18 -15.75 4.61
CA GLU A 24 7.15 -15.01 5.33
C GLU A 24 6.90 -15.58 6.74
N SER A 25 6.79 -14.68 7.74
CA SER A 25 6.19 -15.01 9.03
C SER A 25 4.65 -14.93 8.95
N ASP A 26 3.94 -15.60 9.84
CA ASP A 26 2.47 -15.47 9.96
C ASP A 26 2.04 -14.00 10.14
N ASP A 27 2.84 -13.19 10.85
CA ASP A 27 2.60 -11.77 11.05
C ASP A 27 2.81 -10.95 9.77
N PHE A 28 3.82 -11.29 8.97
CA PHE A 28 4.04 -10.67 7.65
C PHE A 28 2.85 -10.93 6.73
N LYS A 29 2.41 -12.20 6.64
CA LYS A 29 1.27 -12.57 5.80
C LYS A 29 -0.01 -11.83 6.18
N LYS A 30 -0.31 -11.72 7.49
CA LYS A 30 -1.46 -10.94 7.97
C LYS A 30 -1.36 -9.46 7.62
N CYS A 31 -0.16 -8.88 7.63
CA CYS A 31 0.03 -7.49 7.23
C CYS A 31 -0.19 -7.30 5.73
N VAL A 32 0.30 -8.23 4.89
CA VAL A 32 0.04 -8.22 3.44
C VAL A 32 -1.46 -8.33 3.14
N GLU A 33 -2.20 -9.20 3.86
CA GLU A 33 -3.65 -9.33 3.70
C GLU A 33 -4.39 -8.02 4.08
N ARG A 34 -3.96 -7.34 5.17
CA ARG A 34 -4.51 -6.02 5.56
C ARG A 34 -4.20 -4.95 4.51
N PHE A 35 -3.00 -4.98 3.93
CA PHE A 35 -2.59 -4.09 2.85
C PHE A 35 -3.48 -4.26 1.62
N GLN A 36 -3.69 -5.51 1.18
CA GLN A 36 -4.52 -5.86 0.04
C GLN A 36 -5.97 -5.40 0.22
N ALA A 37 -6.54 -5.62 1.42
CA ALA A 37 -7.89 -5.16 1.73
C ALA A 37 -8.01 -3.64 1.61
N LYS A 38 -7.04 -2.89 2.15
CA LYS A 38 -7.03 -1.42 2.06
C LYS A 38 -6.76 -0.89 0.66
N LEU A 39 -5.97 -1.59 -0.15
CA LEU A 39 -5.77 -1.25 -1.56
C LEU A 39 -7.07 -1.44 -2.35
N ALA A 40 -7.80 -2.52 -2.10
CA ALA A 40 -9.11 -2.75 -2.70
C ALA A 40 -10.13 -1.67 -2.29
N ASP A 41 -10.12 -1.23 -1.03
CA ASP A 41 -10.93 -0.08 -0.58
C ASP A 41 -10.56 1.20 -1.35
N LEU A 42 -9.26 1.50 -1.51
CA LEU A 42 -8.80 2.68 -2.26
C LEU A 42 -9.29 2.65 -3.71
N ILE A 43 -9.14 1.50 -4.37
CA ILE A 43 -9.59 1.30 -5.75
C ILE A 43 -11.12 1.44 -5.84
N GLY A 44 -11.85 0.89 -4.87
CA GLY A 44 -13.30 0.98 -4.80
C GLY A 44 -13.80 2.41 -4.64
N VAL A 45 -13.19 3.18 -3.73
CA VAL A 45 -13.51 4.61 -3.53
C VAL A 45 -13.14 5.43 -4.78
N TYR A 46 -11.97 5.17 -5.37
CA TYR A 46 -11.53 5.84 -6.60
C TYR A 46 -12.49 5.58 -7.78
N LYS A 47 -12.87 4.31 -8.02
CA LYS A 47 -13.80 3.93 -9.10
C LYS A 47 -15.23 4.41 -8.86
N SER A 48 -15.64 4.56 -7.61
CA SER A 48 -17.01 4.99 -7.27
C SER A 48 -17.26 6.48 -7.47
N SER A 49 -16.19 7.27 -7.71
CA SER A 49 -16.18 8.67 -8.19
C SER A 49 -17.53 9.43 -8.15
N ASN A 50 -18.07 9.62 -6.96
CA ASN A 50 -18.70 10.87 -6.57
C ASN A 50 -17.62 11.58 -5.73
N SER A 51 -17.08 12.67 -6.25
CA SER A 51 -15.88 13.38 -5.79
C SER A 51 -15.95 14.01 -4.38
N GLU A 52 -16.87 13.57 -3.52
CA GLU A 52 -17.19 14.22 -2.24
C GLU A 52 -16.47 13.62 -1.02
N ASN A 53 -15.87 12.43 -1.10
CA ASN A 53 -15.25 11.80 0.07
C ASN A 53 -13.71 11.79 0.03
N THR A 54 -13.13 12.98 -0.13
CA THR A 54 -11.68 13.21 0.04
C THR A 54 -11.18 12.86 1.45
N ALA A 55 -12.06 12.89 2.46
CA ALA A 55 -11.73 12.50 3.83
C ALA A 55 -11.48 10.99 3.96
N ASP A 56 -12.34 10.15 3.36
CA ASP A 56 -12.14 8.70 3.34
C ASP A 56 -10.89 8.32 2.57
N LEU A 57 -10.62 9.01 1.46
CA LEU A 57 -9.45 8.73 0.63
C LEU A 57 -8.14 9.03 1.37
N ASN A 58 -8.03 10.17 2.06
CA ASN A 58 -6.87 10.50 2.89
C ASN A 58 -6.67 9.52 4.06
N LYS A 59 -7.78 9.04 4.63
CA LYS A 59 -7.74 8.04 5.71
C LYS A 59 -7.21 6.70 5.19
N ILE A 60 -7.71 6.23 4.04
CA ILE A 60 -7.24 5.00 3.40
C ILE A 60 -5.75 5.10 3.05
N ILE A 61 -5.29 6.22 2.50
CA ILE A 61 -3.86 6.44 2.19
C ILE A 61 -3.01 6.40 3.47
N SER A 62 -3.46 7.01 4.56
CA SER A 62 -2.72 6.99 5.84
C SER A 62 -2.66 5.58 6.45
N ASP A 63 -3.76 4.81 6.37
CA ASP A 63 -3.80 3.41 6.79
C ASP A 63 -2.82 2.56 5.94
N LEU A 64 -2.82 2.75 4.61
CA LEU A 64 -1.91 2.05 3.70
C LEU A 64 -0.44 2.33 4.03
N LYS A 65 -0.10 3.59 4.33
CA LYS A 65 1.25 3.97 4.74
C LYS A 65 1.66 3.25 6.03
N THR A 66 0.80 3.26 7.04
CA THR A 66 1.05 2.57 8.32
C THR A 66 1.29 1.06 8.11
N ILE A 67 0.49 0.43 7.26
CA ILE A 67 0.64 -1.01 6.96
C ILE A 67 1.94 -1.28 6.19
N LEU A 68 2.34 -0.41 5.26
CA LEU A 68 3.62 -0.53 4.56
C LEU A 68 4.82 -0.43 5.51
N GLU A 69 4.75 0.46 6.50
CA GLU A 69 5.76 0.58 7.57
C GLU A 69 5.79 -0.71 8.43
N GLU A 70 4.63 -1.27 8.79
CA GLU A 70 4.54 -2.58 9.49
C GLU A 70 5.18 -3.70 8.66
N ILE A 71 4.86 -3.79 7.36
CA ILE A 71 5.41 -4.81 6.44
C ILE A 71 6.94 -4.70 6.37
N GLU A 72 7.49 -3.49 6.30
CA GLU A 72 8.94 -3.29 6.30
C GLU A 72 9.57 -3.78 7.60
N THR A 73 8.99 -3.44 8.76
CA THR A 73 9.54 -3.89 10.05
C THR A 73 9.49 -5.41 10.24
N LEU A 74 8.53 -6.07 9.58
CA LEU A 74 8.37 -7.54 9.63
C LEU A 74 9.16 -8.26 8.54
N SER A 75 9.54 -7.56 7.48
CA SER A 75 10.38 -8.07 6.42
C SER A 75 11.81 -8.19 6.92
N SER A 76 12.28 -9.43 7.10
CA SER A 76 13.69 -9.70 7.44
C SER A 76 14.66 -9.44 6.28
N HIS A 77 14.14 -9.10 5.09
CA HIS A 77 14.93 -8.68 3.95
C HIS A 77 14.91 -7.16 3.86
N ASP A 78 16.00 -6.59 3.34
CA ASP A 78 16.15 -5.22 2.84
C ASP A 78 15.12 -4.95 1.71
N SER A 79 13.84 -5.09 2.02
CA SER A 79 12.75 -5.02 1.07
C SER A 79 12.56 -3.55 0.77
N LYS A 80 12.89 -3.16 -0.46
CA LYS A 80 12.79 -1.81 -1.01
C LYS A 80 11.37 -1.22 -1.01
N VAL A 81 10.43 -1.82 -0.26
CA VAL A 81 9.04 -1.39 -0.09
C VAL A 81 8.96 0.07 0.37
N LEU A 82 9.89 0.51 1.25
CA LEU A 82 9.98 1.93 1.62
C LEU A 82 10.53 2.84 0.53
N ASP A 83 11.36 2.33 -0.37
CA ASP A 83 11.86 3.11 -1.52
C ASP A 83 10.68 3.48 -2.45
N PHE A 84 9.72 2.57 -2.60
CA PHE A 84 8.43 2.85 -3.26
C PHE A 84 7.53 3.78 -2.45
N ALA A 85 7.49 3.66 -1.12
CA ALA A 85 6.71 4.57 -0.27
C ALA A 85 7.26 6.01 -0.27
N LYS A 86 8.56 6.20 -0.53
CA LYS A 86 9.17 7.52 -0.75
C LYS A 86 8.71 8.14 -2.08
N ASP A 87 8.53 7.34 -3.13
CA ASP A 87 7.99 7.78 -4.42
C ASP A 87 6.49 8.18 -4.36
N ILE A 88 5.78 7.70 -3.33
CA ILE A 88 4.36 8.03 -3.07
C ILE A 88 4.20 9.42 -2.43
N VAL A 89 5.25 9.97 -1.81
CA VAL A 89 5.23 11.34 -1.30
C VAL A 89 5.62 12.28 -2.44
N PRO A 90 4.77 13.26 -2.82
CA PRO A 90 5.17 14.22 -3.83
C PRO A 90 6.40 14.98 -3.32
N ILE A 91 7.51 14.84 -4.02
CA ILE A 91 8.67 15.71 -3.88
C ILE A 91 8.16 17.12 -4.19
N LYS A 92 8.30 17.99 -3.20
CA LYS A 92 7.82 19.36 -3.20
C LYS A 92 8.45 20.20 -4.31
#